data_AF-A0A8K0R0H5-F1
#
_entry.id   AF-A0A8K0R0H5-F1
#
_cell.length_a   1.000
_cell.length_b   1.000
_cell.length_c   1.000
_cell.angle_alpha   90.00
_cell.angle_beta   90.00
_cell.angle_gamma   90.00
#
_symmetry.space_group_name_H-M   'P 1'
#
loop_
_entity.id
_entity.type
_entity.pdbx_description
1 polymer ?
#
loop_
_entity_poly.entity_id
_entity_poly.type
_entity_poly.pdbx_seq_one_letter_code
_entity_poly.pdbx_strand_id
1 'polypeptide(L)'
;MSEPEPTRLETELELLAAMYPEQASYVAKAREFKFIQDGAVLQLRLPDKYPEKGLPDVIAASDASKADLRAKTKAVLNDLNLAEGEEALDAVVAAFQQVLNDTDHEPSHVQSNPSSHADTSKTVIIWLHHLLALTKRKLAISPTGISGITKPGYPGIMIFSGPAAAVTEHVNTLKGENWQAFQVRYEEEQLWNFAHGKGVKEVETMAEAVKHVEGSQKDDIRETQKEEFLKAIGIK
;
A
#
# COMPACT_ATOMS: atom_id res chain seq x y z
N MET A 1 -31.00 -6.19 16.21
CA MET A 1 -30.31 -7.31 15.55
C MET A 1 -29.02 -6.73 15.03
N SER A 2 -27.87 -7.17 15.54
CA SER A 2 -26.57 -6.70 15.08
C SER A 2 -26.35 -7.23 13.66
N GLU A 3 -26.01 -6.36 12.71
CA GLU A 3 -25.55 -6.80 11.39
C GLU A 3 -24.33 -7.71 11.58
N PRO A 4 -24.22 -8.84 10.84
CA PRO A 4 -23.02 -9.65 10.89
C PRO A 4 -21.84 -8.80 10.43
N GLU A 5 -20.78 -8.75 11.24
CA GLU A 5 -19.52 -8.12 10.84
C GLU A 5 -19.06 -8.73 9.50
N PRO A 6 -18.61 -7.90 8.54
CA PRO A 6 -18.14 -8.39 7.25
C PRO A 6 -16.98 -9.35 7.46
N THR A 7 -16.97 -10.45 6.71
CA THR A 7 -15.88 -11.41 6.72
C THR A 7 -14.59 -10.76 6.20
N ARG A 8 -13.43 -11.28 6.60
CA ARG A 8 -12.12 -10.78 6.14
C ARG A 8 -12.01 -10.72 4.62
N LEU A 9 -12.55 -11.72 3.93
CA LEU A 9 -12.63 -11.74 2.47
C LEU A 9 -13.50 -10.61 1.91
N GLU A 10 -14.66 -10.34 2.51
CA GLU A 10 -15.52 -9.23 2.07
C GLU A 10 -14.81 -7.88 2.25
N THR A 11 -14.14 -7.68 3.38
CA THR A 11 -13.32 -6.49 3.62
C THR A 11 -12.19 -6.36 2.59
N GLU A 12 -11.48 -7.44 2.27
CA GLU A 12 -10.41 -7.43 1.25
C GLU A 12 -10.95 -7.06 -0.14
N LEU A 13 -12.09 -7.60 -0.51
CA LEU A 13 -12.73 -7.34 -1.80
C LEU A 13 -13.24 -5.90 -1.91
N GLU A 14 -13.81 -5.35 -0.83
CA GLU A 14 -14.22 -3.93 -0.78
C GLU A 14 -13.01 -3.00 -0.92
N LEU A 15 -11.90 -3.30 -0.25
CA LEU A 15 -10.66 -2.55 -0.36
C LEU A 15 -10.11 -2.61 -1.78
N LEU A 16 -10.08 -3.79 -2.40
CA LEU A 16 -9.64 -3.96 -3.78
C LEU A 16 -10.52 -3.21 -4.77
N ALA A 17 -11.84 -3.20 -4.57
CA ALA A 17 -12.76 -2.43 -5.40
C ALA A 17 -12.51 -0.91 -5.27
N ALA A 18 -12.11 -0.44 -4.09
CA ALA A 18 -11.72 0.96 -3.88
C ALA A 18 -10.36 1.31 -4.49
N MET A 19 -9.41 0.36 -4.47
CA MET A 19 -8.07 0.53 -5.07
C MET A 19 -8.07 0.46 -6.59
N TYR A 20 -8.86 -0.46 -7.15
CA TYR A 20 -8.90 -0.81 -8.56
C TYR A 20 -10.34 -0.68 -9.09
N PRO A 21 -10.90 0.54 -9.08
CA PRO A 21 -12.27 0.76 -9.50
C PRO A 21 -12.45 0.30 -10.95
N GLU A 22 -13.52 -0.46 -11.21
CA GLU A 22 -13.88 -1.04 -12.51
C GLU A 22 -12.91 -2.10 -13.08
N GLN A 23 -11.75 -2.30 -12.45
CA GLN A 23 -10.73 -3.26 -12.88
C GLN A 23 -10.83 -4.59 -12.12
N ALA A 24 -11.27 -4.55 -10.86
CA ALA A 24 -11.43 -5.73 -10.00
C ALA A 24 -12.89 -6.22 -9.95
N SER A 25 -13.08 -7.54 -10.03
CA SER A 25 -14.39 -8.19 -9.90
C SER A 25 -14.28 -9.56 -9.22
N TYR A 26 -15.33 -9.98 -8.51
CA TYR A 26 -15.37 -11.26 -7.80
C TYR A 26 -16.66 -12.03 -8.07
N VAL A 27 -16.53 -13.34 -8.31
CA VAL A 27 -17.64 -14.27 -8.53
C VAL A 27 -17.73 -15.25 -7.36
N ALA A 28 -18.61 -14.95 -6.41
CA ALA A 28 -18.74 -15.71 -5.16
C ALA A 28 -19.01 -17.21 -5.36
N LYS A 29 -19.85 -17.59 -6.34
CA LYS A 29 -20.18 -18.99 -6.62
C LYS A 29 -18.97 -19.82 -7.10
N ALA A 30 -18.07 -19.19 -7.85
CA ALA A 30 -16.87 -19.85 -8.36
C ALA A 30 -15.66 -19.65 -7.44
N ARG A 31 -15.78 -18.76 -6.44
CA ARG A 31 -14.66 -18.22 -5.65
C ARG A 31 -13.54 -17.70 -6.54
N GLU A 32 -13.91 -16.95 -7.57
CA GLU A 32 -12.97 -16.45 -8.57
C GLU A 32 -12.87 -14.93 -8.51
N PHE A 33 -11.64 -14.45 -8.34
CA PHE A 33 -11.30 -13.04 -8.45
C PHE A 33 -10.72 -12.77 -9.84
N LYS A 34 -11.11 -11.67 -10.46
CA LYS A 34 -10.64 -11.25 -11.77
C LYS A 34 -10.22 -9.80 -11.74
N PHE A 35 -9.03 -9.55 -12.27
CA PHE A 35 -8.46 -8.22 -12.47
C PHE A 35 -8.19 -8.00 -13.97
N ILE A 36 -8.53 -6.81 -14.47
CA ILE A 36 -8.34 -6.42 -15.87
C ILE A 36 -7.71 -5.03 -15.91
N GLN A 37 -6.61 -4.88 -16.66
CA GLN A 37 -5.96 -3.60 -16.88
C GLN A 37 -5.45 -3.54 -18.32
N ASP A 38 -5.84 -2.52 -19.08
CA ASP A 38 -5.34 -2.25 -20.44
C ASP A 38 -5.35 -3.45 -21.40
N GLY A 39 -6.36 -4.33 -21.26
CA GLY A 39 -6.52 -5.55 -22.07
C GLY A 39 -5.78 -6.78 -21.54
N ALA A 40 -4.90 -6.62 -20.56
CA ALA A 40 -4.32 -7.69 -19.75
C ALA A 40 -5.33 -8.22 -18.74
N VAL A 41 -5.22 -9.51 -18.40
CA VAL A 41 -6.18 -10.23 -17.55
C VAL A 41 -5.45 -11.09 -16.54
N LEU A 42 -5.85 -11.00 -15.28
CA LEU A 42 -5.50 -11.93 -14.21
C LEU A 42 -6.77 -12.55 -13.66
N GLN A 43 -6.78 -13.87 -13.47
CA GLN A 43 -7.87 -14.60 -12.85
C GLN A 43 -7.32 -15.57 -11.82
N LEU A 44 -7.88 -15.49 -10.61
CA LEU A 44 -7.49 -16.25 -9.45
C LEU A 44 -8.65 -17.11 -8.98
N ARG A 45 -8.35 -18.30 -8.46
CA ARG A 45 -9.29 -19.13 -7.70
C ARG A 45 -8.90 -19.14 -6.23
N LEU A 46 -9.85 -18.79 -5.37
CA LEU A 46 -9.66 -18.69 -3.93
C LEU A 46 -10.05 -20.02 -3.26
N PRO A 47 -9.18 -20.61 -2.41
CA PRO A 47 -9.53 -21.75 -1.57
C PRO A 47 -10.74 -21.46 -0.67
N ASP A 48 -11.50 -22.48 -0.29
CA ASP A 48 -12.73 -22.33 0.52
C ASP A 48 -12.54 -21.60 1.85
N LYS A 49 -11.34 -21.72 2.42
CA LYS A 49 -10.97 -21.16 3.73
C LYS A 49 -10.06 -19.94 3.63
N TYR A 50 -9.89 -19.37 2.45
CA TYR A 50 -9.13 -18.14 2.29
C TYR A 50 -9.89 -16.95 2.93
N PRO A 51 -9.19 -16.02 3.63
CA PRO A 51 -7.73 -15.92 3.81
C PRO A 51 -7.15 -16.75 4.97
N GLU A 52 -7.97 -17.40 5.80
CA GLU A 52 -7.50 -18.15 6.97
C GLU A 52 -6.60 -19.34 6.62
N LYS A 53 -6.84 -20.00 5.49
CA LYS A 53 -6.06 -21.14 5.01
C LYS A 53 -6.08 -21.27 3.48
N GLY A 54 -4.92 -21.59 2.92
CA GLY A 54 -4.67 -21.67 1.50
C GLY A 54 -4.46 -20.29 0.86
N LEU A 55 -3.75 -20.26 -0.26
CA LEU A 55 -3.45 -19.06 -1.03
C LEU A 55 -4.23 -19.05 -2.36
N PRO A 56 -4.48 -17.87 -2.96
CA PRO A 56 -5.11 -17.79 -4.29
C PRO A 56 -4.26 -18.51 -5.36
N ASP A 57 -4.89 -19.33 -6.20
CA ASP A 57 -4.22 -19.97 -7.33
C ASP A 57 -4.45 -19.18 -8.62
N VAL A 58 -3.37 -18.93 -9.37
CA VAL A 58 -3.44 -18.27 -10.68
C VAL A 58 -3.95 -19.24 -11.73
N ILE A 59 -5.20 -19.07 -12.17
CA ILE A 59 -5.82 -19.91 -13.20
C ILE A 59 -5.70 -19.31 -14.60
N ALA A 60 -5.64 -17.97 -14.72
CA ALA A 60 -5.33 -17.26 -15.96
C ALA A 60 -4.47 -16.02 -15.68
N ALA A 61 -3.49 -15.75 -16.53
CA ALA A 61 -2.72 -14.50 -16.54
C ALA A 61 -2.25 -14.24 -17.98
N SER A 62 -2.60 -13.09 -18.55
CA SER A 62 -2.17 -12.72 -19.90
C SER A 62 -2.06 -11.21 -20.10
N ASP A 63 -1.17 -10.80 -21.00
CA ASP A 63 -1.03 -9.39 -21.40
C ASP A 63 -2.11 -8.96 -22.42
N ALA A 64 -2.00 -7.72 -22.91
CA ALA A 64 -2.88 -7.17 -23.94
C ALA A 64 -2.82 -7.95 -25.27
N SER A 65 -1.67 -8.58 -25.58
CA SER A 65 -1.45 -9.42 -26.76
C SER A 65 -1.97 -10.85 -26.61
N LYS A 66 -2.51 -11.20 -25.44
CA LYS A 66 -2.94 -12.55 -25.04
C LYS A 66 -1.78 -13.54 -24.87
N ALA A 67 -0.55 -13.06 -24.70
CA ALA A 67 0.55 -13.93 -24.30
C ALA A 67 0.30 -14.46 -22.88
N ASP A 68 0.56 -15.75 -22.66
CA ASP A 68 0.36 -16.39 -21.36
C ASP A 68 1.49 -16.02 -20.39
N LEU A 69 1.13 -15.40 -19.28
CA LEU A 69 2.05 -14.92 -18.24
C LEU A 69 2.00 -15.76 -16.97
N ARG A 70 1.19 -16.83 -16.90
CA ARG A 70 0.94 -17.59 -15.65
C ARG A 70 2.22 -18.07 -14.98
N ALA A 71 3.16 -18.62 -15.75
CA ALA A 71 4.42 -19.14 -15.22
C ALA A 71 5.28 -18.02 -14.60
N LYS A 72 5.38 -16.87 -15.27
CA LYS A 72 6.11 -15.70 -14.76
C LYS A 72 5.44 -15.13 -13.52
N THR A 73 4.12 -14.94 -13.54
CA THR A 73 3.37 -14.45 -12.38
C THR A 73 3.54 -15.39 -11.19
N LYS A 74 3.39 -16.72 -11.37
CA LYS A 74 3.61 -17.69 -10.28
C LYS A 74 5.05 -17.66 -9.73
N ALA A 75 6.06 -17.41 -10.56
CA ALA A 75 7.44 -17.26 -10.09
C ALA A 75 7.59 -16.05 -9.15
N VAL A 76 7.10 -14.87 -9.56
CA VAL A 76 7.13 -13.66 -8.72
C VAL A 76 6.35 -13.85 -7.41
N LEU A 77 5.21 -14.54 -7.44
CA LEU A 77 4.44 -14.83 -6.23
C LEU A 77 5.18 -15.73 -5.23
N ASN A 78 5.98 -16.68 -5.71
CA ASN A 78 6.78 -17.52 -4.83
C ASN A 78 7.87 -16.70 -4.10
N ASP A 79 8.41 -15.68 -4.77
CA ASP A 79 9.43 -14.79 -4.18
C ASP A 79 8.83 -13.82 -3.14
N LEU A 80 7.54 -13.51 -3.24
CA LEU A 80 6.82 -12.68 -2.25
C LEU A 80 6.56 -13.39 -0.91
N ASN A 81 6.79 -14.70 -0.83
CA ASN A 81 6.65 -15.50 0.39
C ASN A 81 5.32 -15.25 1.15
N LEU A 82 4.21 -15.24 0.39
CA LEU A 82 2.85 -15.03 0.92
C LEU A 82 2.53 -16.07 2.00
N ALA A 83 1.95 -15.62 3.11
CA ALA A 83 1.63 -16.45 4.26
C ALA A 83 0.13 -16.73 4.36
N GLU A 84 -0.23 -17.96 4.72
CA GLU A 84 -1.61 -18.28 5.12
C GLU A 84 -2.02 -17.42 6.33
N GLY A 85 -3.30 -17.04 6.39
CA GLY A 85 -3.82 -16.18 7.44
C GLY A 85 -3.68 -14.69 7.15
N GLU A 86 -2.96 -14.30 6.09
CA GLU A 86 -2.97 -12.93 5.55
C GLU A 86 -3.84 -12.85 4.29
N GLU A 87 -4.51 -11.71 4.13
CA GLU A 87 -5.07 -11.29 2.85
C GLU A 87 -3.91 -11.16 1.83
N ALA A 88 -4.16 -11.42 0.54
CA ALA A 88 -3.13 -11.70 -0.47
C ALA A 88 -3.48 -11.23 -1.88
N LEU A 89 -4.76 -10.97 -2.17
CA LEU A 89 -5.22 -10.67 -3.52
C LEU A 89 -4.56 -9.42 -4.09
N ASP A 90 -4.35 -8.38 -3.27
CA ASP A 90 -3.66 -7.18 -3.71
C ASP A 90 -2.19 -7.43 -4.07
N ALA A 91 -1.44 -8.15 -3.23
CA ALA A 91 -0.07 -8.51 -3.53
C ALA A 91 0.03 -9.31 -4.83
N VAL A 92 -0.97 -10.17 -5.10
CA VAL A 92 -1.04 -10.94 -6.34
C VAL A 92 -1.31 -10.04 -7.54
N VAL A 93 -2.17 -9.01 -7.41
CA VAL A 93 -2.39 -8.00 -8.46
C VAL A 93 -1.11 -7.20 -8.70
N ALA A 94 -0.43 -6.72 -7.66
CA ALA A 94 0.81 -5.96 -7.78
C ALA A 94 1.93 -6.78 -8.46
N ALA A 95 2.06 -8.07 -8.10
CA ALA A 95 3.01 -8.98 -8.76
C ALA A 95 2.70 -9.16 -10.25
N PHE A 96 1.42 -9.26 -10.61
CA PHE A 96 1.01 -9.33 -12.01
C PHE A 96 1.33 -8.04 -12.77
N GLN A 97 1.08 -6.88 -12.17
CA GLN A 97 1.43 -5.58 -12.75
C GLN A 97 2.95 -5.44 -12.97
N GLN A 98 3.76 -5.94 -12.04
CA GLN A 98 5.21 -6.01 -12.23
C GLN A 98 5.59 -6.86 -13.45
N VAL A 99 4.98 -8.04 -13.60
CA VAL A 99 5.25 -8.92 -14.76
C VAL A 99 4.88 -8.24 -16.08
N LEU A 100 3.80 -7.44 -16.10
CA LEU A 100 3.43 -6.65 -17.29
C LEU A 100 4.52 -5.62 -17.62
N ASN A 101 4.96 -4.85 -16.64
CA ASN A 101 6.00 -3.84 -16.82
C ASN A 101 7.35 -4.44 -17.27
N ASP A 102 7.73 -5.60 -16.71
CA ASP A 102 8.96 -6.33 -17.06
C ASP A 102 8.88 -6.97 -18.46
N THR A 103 7.67 -7.16 -19.01
CA THR A 103 7.47 -7.70 -20.37
C THR A 103 7.58 -6.59 -21.42
N ASP A 104 7.33 -5.33 -21.04
CA ASP A 104 7.45 -4.16 -21.92
C ASP A 104 8.86 -3.52 -21.92
N HIS A 105 9.72 -3.81 -20.94
CA HIS A 105 11.07 -3.22 -20.85
C HIS A 105 12.14 -4.17 -20.27
N GLU A 106 13.30 -4.26 -20.94
CA GLU A 106 14.58 -4.73 -20.36
C GLU A 106 14.96 -3.91 -19.11
N PRO A 107 15.60 -4.51 -18.10
CA PRO A 107 15.84 -3.86 -16.82
C PRO A 107 16.88 -2.74 -16.95
N SER A 108 16.39 -1.50 -16.92
CA SER A 108 17.25 -0.31 -16.79
C SER A 108 17.63 -0.13 -15.32
N HIS A 109 18.77 -0.72 -14.94
CA HIS A 109 19.39 -0.51 -13.63
C HIS A 109 19.93 0.92 -13.55
N VAL A 110 19.12 1.85 -13.05
CA VAL A 110 19.57 3.23 -12.79
C VAL A 110 20.36 3.25 -11.48
N GLN A 111 21.69 3.22 -11.60
CA GLN A 111 22.60 3.64 -10.54
C GLN A 111 22.45 5.15 -10.32
N SER A 112 21.93 5.55 -9.16
CA SER A 112 21.96 6.94 -8.70
C SER A 112 23.31 7.25 -8.05
N ASN A 113 24.06 8.18 -8.65
CA ASN A 113 25.22 8.82 -8.04
C ASN A 113 24.78 9.68 -6.83
N PRO A 114 25.57 9.76 -5.75
CA PRO A 114 25.28 10.65 -4.64
C PRO A 114 25.75 12.08 -4.98
N SER A 115 24.84 12.93 -5.43
CA SER A 115 25.09 14.37 -5.53
C SER A 115 24.68 15.05 -4.21
N SER A 116 25.69 15.59 -3.52
CA SER A 116 25.64 16.59 -2.44
C SER A 116 24.25 17.12 -2.06
N HIS A 117 23.69 16.61 -0.97
CA HIS A 117 22.41 17.05 -0.43
C HIS A 117 22.53 18.47 0.16
N ALA A 118 21.82 19.42 -0.42
CA ALA A 118 21.21 20.48 0.38
C ALA A 118 20.24 19.83 1.39
N ASP A 119 20.16 20.35 2.61
CA ASP A 119 19.23 19.88 3.65
C ASP A 119 17.77 20.17 3.26
N THR A 120 17.25 19.44 2.26
CA THR A 120 15.84 19.52 1.87
C THR A 120 15.02 18.64 2.81
N SER A 121 13.79 19.10 3.09
CA SER A 121 12.81 18.31 3.85
C SER A 121 11.87 17.61 2.88
N LYS A 122 11.31 16.48 3.30
CA LYS A 122 10.39 15.68 2.48
C LYS A 122 9.24 15.21 3.34
N THR A 123 8.04 15.15 2.76
CA THR A 123 6.87 14.48 3.34
C THR A 123 6.33 13.43 2.38
N VAL A 124 5.98 12.28 2.93
CA VAL A 124 5.39 11.16 2.19
C VAL A 124 4.15 10.65 2.92
N ILE A 125 3.07 10.38 2.18
CA ILE A 125 1.91 9.62 2.67
C ILE A 125 1.87 8.28 1.93
N ILE A 126 1.88 7.21 2.70
CA ILE A 126 1.76 5.83 2.23
C ILE A 126 0.42 5.27 2.67
N TRP A 127 -0.26 4.67 1.70
CA TRP A 127 -1.43 3.84 1.90
C TRP A 127 -1.01 2.37 1.82
N LEU A 128 -1.63 1.52 2.63
CA LEU A 128 -1.42 0.07 2.72
C LEU A 128 -2.76 -0.64 2.79
N HIS A 129 -2.80 -1.89 2.35
CA HIS A 129 -4.01 -2.72 2.41
C HIS A 129 -4.44 -2.90 3.87
N HIS A 130 -3.47 -3.21 4.73
CA HIS A 130 -3.63 -3.18 6.18
C HIS A 130 -2.29 -3.05 6.88
N LEU A 131 -2.30 -2.44 8.07
CA LEU A 131 -1.13 -2.38 8.95
C LEU A 131 -1.46 -3.06 10.29
N LEU A 132 -1.77 -4.37 10.25
CA LEU A 132 -2.16 -5.13 11.45
C LEU A 132 -1.00 -5.87 12.12
N ALA A 133 -0.12 -6.47 11.32
CA ALA A 133 0.96 -7.30 11.84
C ALA A 133 1.89 -6.48 12.75
N LEU A 134 2.14 -6.99 13.96
CA LEU A 134 2.95 -6.30 14.98
C LEU A 134 4.38 -6.02 14.51
N THR A 135 4.94 -6.89 13.67
CA THR A 135 6.25 -6.68 13.05
C THR A 135 6.24 -5.47 12.12
N LYS A 136 5.23 -5.36 11.24
CA LYS A 136 5.04 -4.22 10.33
C LYS A 136 4.90 -2.91 11.13
N ARG A 137 4.04 -2.92 12.15
CA ARG A 137 3.81 -1.77 13.05
C ARG A 137 5.08 -1.32 13.76
N LYS A 138 5.83 -2.26 14.35
CA LYS A 138 7.10 -1.96 15.04
C LYS A 138 8.13 -1.35 14.09
N LEU A 139 8.27 -1.90 12.88
CA LEU A 139 9.20 -1.37 11.90
C LEU A 139 8.81 0.05 11.47
N ALA A 140 7.52 0.30 11.22
CA ALA A 140 7.03 1.59 10.76
C ALA A 140 7.30 2.75 11.76
N ILE A 141 7.27 2.48 13.06
CA ILE A 141 7.52 3.48 14.13
C ILE A 141 8.98 3.55 14.60
N SER A 142 9.87 2.71 14.06
CA SER A 142 11.27 2.62 14.50
C SER A 142 12.26 3.69 14.00
N PRO A 143 12.00 4.53 12.98
CA PRO A 143 13.04 5.42 12.44
C PRO A 143 13.34 6.56 13.41
N THR A 144 14.62 6.93 13.49
CA THR A 144 15.09 8.10 14.24
C THR A 144 15.31 9.29 13.31
N GLY A 145 14.98 10.51 13.75
CA GLY A 145 15.27 11.73 12.99
C GLY A 145 14.19 12.16 12.00
N ILE A 146 13.08 11.40 11.90
CA ILE A 146 11.86 11.80 11.21
C ILE A 146 10.70 11.88 12.20
N SER A 147 9.64 12.58 11.81
CA SER A 147 8.36 12.62 12.52
C SER A 147 7.26 12.02 11.66
N GLY A 148 6.19 11.53 12.27
CA GLY A 148 5.16 10.88 11.48
C GLY A 148 3.99 10.34 12.25
N ILE A 149 3.04 9.78 11.50
CA ILE A 149 1.86 9.12 12.04
C ILE A 149 1.73 7.76 11.37
N THR A 150 1.44 6.71 12.14
CA THR A 150 1.00 5.43 11.60
C THR A 150 -0.40 5.14 12.12
N LYS A 151 -1.34 4.84 11.24
CA LYS A 151 -2.68 4.36 11.61
C LYS A 151 -2.81 2.88 11.19
N PRO A 152 -2.65 1.94 12.15
CA PRO A 152 -2.97 0.54 11.96
C PRO A 152 -4.42 0.31 11.52
N GLY A 153 -4.68 -0.90 11.01
CA GLY A 153 -6.02 -1.32 10.61
C GLY A 153 -6.22 -1.28 9.10
N TYR A 154 -7.48 -1.10 8.70
CA TYR A 154 -7.95 -1.12 7.31
C TYR A 154 -8.47 0.29 6.91
N PRO A 155 -7.93 0.90 5.84
CA PRO A 155 -6.59 0.66 5.33
C PRO A 155 -5.51 1.05 6.35
N GLY A 156 -4.30 0.55 6.15
CA GLY A 156 -3.13 1.02 6.88
C GLY A 156 -2.64 2.34 6.29
N ILE A 157 -2.31 3.33 7.13
CA ILE A 157 -1.84 4.64 6.66
C ILE A 157 -0.56 5.01 7.39
N MET A 158 0.41 5.54 6.68
CA MET A 158 1.64 6.07 7.25
C MET A 158 1.95 7.44 6.66
N ILE A 159 2.37 8.37 7.50
CA ILE A 159 2.83 9.70 7.09
C ILE A 159 4.20 9.89 7.71
N PHE A 160 5.19 10.26 6.89
CA PHE A 160 6.54 10.52 7.35
C PHE A 160 6.98 11.89 6.85
N SER A 161 7.60 12.68 7.73
CA SER A 161 8.14 13.99 7.40
C SER A 161 9.44 14.27 8.14
N GLY A 162 10.42 14.86 7.45
CA GLY A 162 11.74 15.14 8.02
C GLY A 162 12.79 15.41 6.94
N PRO A 163 14.10 15.27 7.27
CA PRO A 163 15.17 15.35 6.28
C PRO A 163 14.95 14.37 5.14
N ALA A 164 15.09 14.83 3.89
CA ALA A 164 14.73 14.04 2.71
C ALA A 164 15.47 12.70 2.62
N ALA A 165 16.75 12.68 3.02
CA ALA A 165 17.56 11.46 3.06
C ALA A 165 16.98 10.44 4.06
N ALA A 166 16.66 10.88 5.28
CA ALA A 166 16.13 10.00 6.32
C ALA A 166 14.73 9.46 6.00
N VAL A 167 13.86 10.31 5.42
CA VAL A 167 12.54 9.87 4.95
C VAL A 167 12.69 8.84 3.82
N THR A 168 13.57 9.10 2.86
CA THR A 168 13.78 8.20 1.72
C THR A 168 14.38 6.86 2.15
N GLU A 169 15.36 6.87 3.05
CA GLU A 169 15.94 5.65 3.64
C GLU A 169 14.89 4.80 4.36
N HIS A 170 14.05 5.43 5.18
CA HIS A 170 12.98 4.73 5.88
C HIS A 170 11.96 4.14 4.90
N VAL A 171 11.49 4.92 3.93
CA VAL A 171 10.56 4.44 2.90
C VAL A 171 11.15 3.27 2.12
N ASN A 172 12.44 3.32 1.76
CA ASN A 172 13.12 2.22 1.07
C ASN A 172 13.22 0.97 1.94
N THR A 173 13.48 1.13 3.23
CA THR A 173 13.47 0.01 4.21
C THR A 173 12.09 -0.65 4.23
N LEU A 174 11.02 0.14 4.34
CA LEU A 174 9.66 -0.40 4.37
C LEU A 174 9.24 -1.04 3.03
N LYS A 175 9.64 -0.45 1.89
CA LYS A 175 9.41 -1.04 0.56
C LYS A 175 10.09 -2.40 0.42
N GLY A 176 11.29 -2.57 0.98
CA GLY A 176 12.04 -3.83 0.95
C GLY A 176 11.34 -4.99 1.65
N GLU A 177 10.36 -4.71 2.51
CA GLU A 177 9.56 -5.73 3.18
C GLU A 177 8.39 -6.26 2.33
N ASN A 178 8.18 -5.73 1.12
CA ASN A 178 7.15 -6.15 0.18
C ASN A 178 5.73 -6.19 0.79
N TRP A 179 5.39 -5.18 1.61
CA TRP A 179 4.06 -5.09 2.22
C TRP A 179 2.96 -4.83 1.18
N GLN A 180 1.79 -5.39 1.45
CA GLN A 180 0.67 -5.31 0.52
C GLN A 180 0.14 -3.89 0.35
N ALA A 181 -0.18 -3.58 -0.91
CA ALA A 181 -0.64 -2.29 -1.40
C ALA A 181 0.21 -1.12 -0.94
N PHE A 182 1.54 -1.26 -0.88
CA PHE A 182 2.43 -0.15 -0.52
C PHE A 182 2.37 0.94 -1.59
N GLN A 183 1.45 1.89 -1.43
CA GLN A 183 1.21 2.97 -2.38
C GLN A 183 1.65 4.28 -1.78
N VAL A 184 2.69 4.89 -2.36
CA VAL A 184 3.00 6.30 -2.08
C VAL A 184 1.96 7.14 -2.80
N ARG A 185 1.06 7.78 -2.04
CA ARG A 185 -0.06 8.58 -2.57
C ARG A 185 0.18 10.08 -2.47
N TYR A 186 1.23 10.47 -1.75
CA TYR A 186 1.68 11.85 -1.63
C TYR A 186 3.19 11.85 -1.42
N GLU A 187 3.90 12.74 -2.12
CA GLU A 187 5.33 12.94 -1.97
C GLU A 187 5.69 14.36 -2.41
N GLU A 188 6.17 15.18 -1.48
CA GLU A 188 6.55 16.58 -1.75
C GLU A 188 7.76 17.01 -0.91
N GLU A 189 8.53 17.97 -1.41
CA GLU A 189 9.72 18.54 -0.74
C GLU A 189 9.35 19.59 0.32
N GLN A 190 8.49 19.20 1.27
CA GLN A 190 8.08 20.07 2.38
C GLN A 190 8.12 19.37 3.72
N LEU A 191 8.28 20.16 4.78
CA LEU A 191 8.26 19.69 6.17
C LEU A 191 6.87 19.85 6.78
N TRP A 192 6.26 18.74 7.18
CA TRP A 192 5.03 18.72 7.96
C TRP A 192 5.36 18.67 9.44
N ASN A 193 4.63 19.46 10.22
CA ASN A 193 4.75 19.46 11.67
C ASN A 193 3.51 18.82 12.27
N PHE A 194 3.70 17.76 13.03
CA PHE A 194 2.60 17.04 13.67
C PHE A 194 2.34 17.57 15.07
N ALA A 195 1.09 17.45 15.55
CA ALA A 195 0.71 17.96 16.87
C ALA A 195 1.46 17.30 18.05
N HIS A 196 2.05 16.11 17.84
CA HIS A 196 2.88 15.44 18.85
C HIS A 196 4.38 15.83 18.79
N GLY A 197 4.78 16.66 17.84
CA GLY A 197 6.16 17.11 17.68
C GLY A 197 7.04 16.10 16.94
N LYS A 198 7.98 15.48 17.67
CA LYS A 198 9.01 14.60 17.10
C LYS A 198 8.68 13.12 17.24
N GLY A 199 9.24 12.33 16.32
CA GLY A 199 9.08 10.87 16.30
C GLY A 199 7.83 10.43 15.55
N VAL A 200 7.71 9.13 15.33
CA VAL A 200 6.55 8.54 14.67
C VAL A 200 5.56 8.06 15.72
N LYS A 201 4.32 8.52 15.65
CA LYS A 201 3.26 8.16 16.60
C LYS A 201 2.20 7.26 15.95
N GLU A 202 1.87 6.18 16.63
CA GLU A 202 0.72 5.36 16.26
C GLU A 202 -0.60 5.98 16.75
N VAL A 203 -1.63 5.99 15.90
CA VAL A 203 -2.98 6.49 16.19
C VAL A 203 -4.02 5.43 15.84
N GLU A 204 -5.15 5.41 16.55
CA GLU A 204 -6.15 4.35 16.40
C GLU A 204 -7.18 4.70 15.32
N THR A 205 -7.51 5.99 15.18
CA THR A 205 -8.61 6.43 14.31
C THR A 205 -8.16 7.43 13.25
N MET A 206 -8.97 7.53 12.17
CA MET A 206 -8.74 8.55 11.15
C MET A 206 -8.88 9.98 11.70
N ALA A 207 -9.83 10.19 12.61
CA ALA A 207 -10.03 11.48 13.26
C ALA A 207 -8.79 11.92 14.06
N GLU A 208 -8.13 10.97 14.73
CA GLU A 208 -6.86 11.23 15.40
C GLU A 208 -5.73 11.55 14.42
N ALA A 209 -5.65 10.82 13.30
CA ALA A 209 -4.66 11.11 12.25
C ALA A 209 -4.82 12.54 11.72
N VAL A 210 -6.06 12.95 11.36
CA VAL A 210 -6.38 14.31 10.91
C VAL A 210 -5.98 15.34 11.96
N LYS A 211 -6.37 15.14 13.21
CA LYS A 211 -6.03 16.06 14.31
C LYS A 211 -4.52 16.22 14.49
N HIS A 212 -3.75 15.16 14.26
CA HIS A 212 -2.30 15.23 14.34
C HIS A 212 -1.66 15.92 13.12
N VAL A 213 -2.23 15.76 11.92
CA VAL A 213 -1.80 16.47 10.68
C VAL A 213 -2.09 17.96 10.76
N GLU A 214 -3.22 18.37 11.33
CA GLU A 214 -3.58 19.78 11.52
C GLU A 214 -2.56 20.54 12.40
N GLY A 215 -1.75 19.83 13.19
CA GLY A 215 -0.58 20.39 13.88
C GLY A 215 -0.89 21.62 14.74
N SER A 216 0.12 22.48 14.94
CA SER A 216 -0.01 23.76 15.66
C SER A 216 0.24 24.98 14.77
N GLN A 217 0.21 24.81 13.44
CA GLN A 217 0.61 25.84 12.46
C GLN A 217 -0.39 27.01 12.28
N LYS A 218 -0.13 27.95 11.36
CA LYS A 218 -1.10 28.98 10.96
C LYS A 218 -2.24 28.34 10.16
N ASP A 219 -3.46 28.88 10.30
CA ASP A 219 -4.69 28.26 9.80
C ASP A 219 -4.63 27.89 8.31
N ASP A 220 -4.12 28.76 7.44
CA ASP A 220 -4.00 28.49 5.99
C ASP A 220 -3.15 27.24 5.67
N ILE A 221 -2.04 27.03 6.39
CA ILE A 221 -1.16 25.86 6.17
C ILE A 221 -1.82 24.59 6.70
N ARG A 222 -2.58 24.70 7.80
CA ARG A 222 -3.31 23.57 8.39
C ARG A 222 -4.37 23.04 7.43
N GLU A 223 -5.12 23.94 6.81
CA GLU A 223 -6.18 23.59 5.87
C GLU A 223 -5.61 22.86 4.65
N THR A 224 -4.52 23.38 4.06
CA THR A 224 -3.84 22.71 2.94
C THR A 224 -3.30 21.32 3.29
N GLN A 225 -2.63 21.15 4.44
CA GLN A 225 -2.09 19.84 4.84
C GLN A 225 -3.20 18.82 5.07
N LYS A 226 -4.31 19.25 5.67
CA LYS A 226 -5.50 18.41 5.86
C LYS A 226 -6.10 17.99 4.53
N GLU A 227 -6.30 18.91 3.60
CA GLU A 227 -6.86 18.62 2.28
C GLU A 227 -5.98 17.64 1.50
N GLU A 228 -4.67 17.87 1.45
CA GLU A 228 -3.73 16.94 0.80
C GLU A 228 -3.73 15.58 1.46
N PHE A 229 -3.82 15.52 2.80
CA PHE A 229 -3.94 14.25 3.52
C PHE A 229 -5.21 13.50 3.14
N LEU A 230 -6.39 14.14 3.22
CA LEU A 230 -7.68 13.53 2.90
C LEU A 230 -7.73 13.04 1.45
N LYS A 231 -7.24 13.87 0.51
CA LYS A 231 -7.11 13.53 -0.89
C LYS A 231 -6.21 12.31 -1.10
N ALA A 232 -5.05 12.27 -0.45
CA ALA A 232 -4.11 11.14 -0.56
C ALA A 232 -4.73 9.83 -0.06
N ILE A 233 -5.56 9.86 0.97
CA ILE A 233 -6.22 8.65 1.48
C ILE A 233 -7.54 8.32 0.78
N GLY A 234 -7.98 9.12 -0.21
CA GLY A 234 -9.17 8.89 -1.02
C GLY A 234 -10.48 9.35 -0.40
N ILE A 235 -10.44 10.24 0.60
CA ILE A 235 -11.63 10.85 1.20
C ILE A 235 -11.85 12.23 0.53
N LYS A 236 -13.06 12.43 -0.02
CA LYS A 236 -13.50 13.70 -0.61
C LYS A 236 -14.11 14.62 0.43
#